data_AF-T0BJA2-F1
#
_entry.id   AF-T0BJA2-F1
#
_cell.length_a   1.000
_cell.length_b   1.000
_cell.length_c   1.000
_cell.angle_alpha   90.00
_cell.angle_beta   90.00
_cell.angle_gamma   90.00
#
_symmetry.space_group_name_H-M   'P 1'
#
loop_
_entity.id
_entity.type
_entity.pdbx_description
1 polymer ?
#
loop_
_entity_poly.entity_id
_entity_poly.type
_entity_poly.pdbx_seq_one_letter_code
_entity_poly.pdbx_strand_id
1 'polypeptide(L)'
;MQIQLYLWSGLREQKKNQIKLYSDTFDKALALFNNIDEEAQRYGHEIFQQYGYGNPDADPADGADLAREVSLDYYLNMCLMRYNSIAMWITMLCQYWEQQLRDFLYQEISHDAFITKDDFCNDFGEVKDAFTEFGIHLESFTDWRTIKELRFICNALKHGEGGSLKRLYKLNPLLFCDGYDPSFSTPYSLTTLHEQRLKLDESLFHRYAETLIGFWDWMPERSYLKD
;
A
#
# COMPACT_ATOMS: atom_id res chain seq x y z
N MET A 1 14.89 38.15 -2.84
CA MET A 1 13.67 37.46 -2.40
C MET A 1 14.14 36.12 -1.85
N GLN A 2 13.82 35.80 -0.60
CA GLN A 2 14.25 34.52 0.00
C GLN A 2 13.31 33.42 -0.49
N ILE A 3 13.86 32.34 -1.04
CA ILE A 3 13.08 31.19 -1.51
C ILE A 3 12.31 30.63 -0.31
N GLN A 4 11.01 30.38 -0.48
CA GLN A 4 10.15 29.87 0.57
C GLN A 4 9.28 28.71 0.08
N LEU A 5 8.91 27.84 1.01
CA LEU A 5 7.80 26.89 0.86
C LEU A 5 6.57 27.51 1.53
N TYR A 6 5.47 27.67 0.79
CA TYR A 6 4.23 28.25 1.30
C TYR A 6 3.04 27.28 1.20
N LEU A 7 2.78 26.56 2.29
CA LEU A 7 1.65 25.66 2.46
C LEU A 7 0.45 26.38 3.08
N TRP A 8 -0.18 27.25 2.28
CA TRP A 8 -1.40 27.96 2.68
C TRP A 8 -2.58 27.00 2.92
N SER A 9 -3.59 27.46 3.65
CA SER A 9 -4.67 26.63 4.19
C SER A 9 -5.41 25.78 3.15
N GLY A 10 -5.78 26.32 2.00
CA GLY A 10 -6.48 25.54 0.98
C GLY A 10 -5.58 24.60 0.19
N LEU A 11 -4.27 24.87 0.02
CA LEU A 11 -3.35 23.87 -0.55
C LEU A 11 -3.19 22.70 0.42
N ARG A 12 -3.09 22.98 1.73
CA ARG A 12 -3.09 21.94 2.77
C ARG A 12 -4.34 21.07 2.70
N GLU A 13 -5.52 21.69 2.70
CA GLU A 13 -6.78 20.96 2.57
C GLU A 13 -6.87 20.20 1.25
N GLN A 14 -6.36 20.75 0.15
CA GLN A 14 -6.29 20.04 -1.13
C GLN A 14 -5.46 18.75 -1.03
N LYS A 15 -4.25 18.80 -0.44
CA LYS A 15 -3.38 17.63 -0.29
C LYS A 15 -4.02 16.55 0.60
N LYS A 16 -4.71 16.97 1.67
CA LYS A 16 -5.47 16.08 2.56
C LYS A 16 -6.67 15.44 1.85
N ASN A 17 -7.48 16.23 1.16
CA ASN A 17 -8.65 15.76 0.44
C ASN A 17 -8.29 14.76 -0.67
N GLN A 18 -7.14 14.95 -1.30
CA GLN A 18 -6.61 13.99 -2.26
C GLN A 18 -6.35 12.63 -1.61
N ILE A 19 -5.68 12.57 -0.44
CA ILE A 19 -5.47 11.29 0.28
C ILE A 19 -6.80 10.69 0.74
N LYS A 20 -7.71 11.53 1.25
CA LYS A 20 -9.05 11.09 1.69
C LYS A 20 -9.83 10.43 0.55
N LEU A 21 -9.74 10.97 -0.67
CA LEU A 21 -10.37 10.35 -1.85
C LEU A 21 -9.86 8.92 -2.10
N TYR A 22 -8.56 8.67 -1.92
CA TYR A 22 -8.02 7.31 -2.01
C TYR A 22 -8.60 6.41 -0.92
N SER A 23 -8.72 6.93 0.31
CA SER A 23 -9.31 6.17 1.42
C SER A 23 -10.78 5.81 1.16
N ASP A 24 -11.60 6.77 0.74
CA ASP A 24 -13.02 6.56 0.47
C ASP A 24 -13.24 5.63 -0.75
N THR A 25 -12.28 5.57 -1.67
CA THR A 25 -12.36 4.70 -2.86
C THR A 25 -11.89 3.28 -2.57
N PHE A 26 -10.93 3.12 -1.67
CA PHE A 26 -10.43 1.82 -1.22
C PHE A 26 -11.54 0.92 -0.69
N ASP A 27 -12.41 1.44 0.19
CA ASP A 27 -13.52 0.67 0.75
C ASP A 27 -14.50 0.18 -0.32
N LYS A 28 -14.80 1.03 -1.29
CA LYS A 28 -15.67 0.71 -2.42
C LYS A 28 -15.05 -0.37 -3.31
N ALA A 29 -13.74 -0.28 -3.54
CA ALA A 29 -13.01 -1.26 -4.35
C ALA A 29 -12.96 -2.62 -3.64
N LEU A 30 -12.75 -2.65 -2.33
CA LEU A 30 -12.68 -3.90 -1.56
C LEU A 30 -14.03 -4.56 -1.31
N ALA A 31 -15.13 -3.82 -1.41
CA ALA A 31 -16.47 -4.39 -1.32
C ALA A 31 -16.73 -5.52 -2.35
N LEU A 32 -15.97 -5.56 -3.45
CA LEU A 32 -15.99 -6.66 -4.42
C LEU A 32 -15.64 -8.03 -3.81
N PHE A 33 -14.96 -8.05 -2.68
CA PHE A 33 -14.49 -9.27 -2.02
C PHE A 33 -15.34 -9.67 -0.80
N ASN A 34 -16.49 -9.01 -0.57
CA ASN A 34 -17.31 -9.29 0.62
C ASN A 34 -18.02 -10.66 0.58
N ASN A 35 -18.23 -11.21 -0.62
CA ASN A 35 -19.09 -12.39 -0.81
C ASN A 35 -18.31 -13.61 -1.34
N ILE A 36 -16.98 -13.69 -1.13
CA ILE A 36 -16.13 -14.74 -1.70
C ILE A 36 -16.67 -16.15 -1.40
N ASP A 37 -17.14 -16.40 -0.18
CA ASP A 37 -17.73 -17.69 0.22
C ASP A 37 -18.95 -18.07 -0.65
N GLU A 38 -19.87 -17.13 -0.86
CA GLU A 38 -21.07 -17.34 -1.66
C GLU A 38 -20.73 -17.54 -3.15
N GLU A 39 -19.75 -16.80 -3.66
CA GLU A 39 -19.26 -16.95 -5.03
C GLU A 39 -18.58 -18.30 -5.26
N ALA A 40 -17.75 -18.74 -4.31
CA ALA A 40 -17.10 -20.04 -4.35
C ALA A 40 -18.11 -21.19 -4.33
N GLN A 41 -19.13 -21.11 -3.48
CA GLN A 41 -20.20 -22.12 -3.40
C GLN A 41 -21.02 -22.17 -4.69
N ARG A 42 -21.38 -21.00 -5.23
CA ARG A 42 -22.11 -20.91 -6.50
C ARG A 42 -21.31 -21.52 -7.64
N TYR A 43 -20.01 -21.21 -7.74
CA TYR A 43 -19.12 -21.76 -8.76
C TYR A 43 -19.01 -23.29 -8.66
N GLY A 44 -18.83 -23.83 -7.45
CA GLY A 44 -18.84 -25.28 -7.23
C GLY A 44 -20.18 -25.93 -7.61
N HIS A 45 -21.30 -25.28 -7.28
CA HIS A 45 -22.63 -25.79 -7.63
C HIS A 45 -22.84 -25.86 -9.14
N GLU A 46 -22.44 -24.84 -9.89
CA GLU A 46 -22.53 -24.82 -11.35
C GLU A 46 -21.72 -25.96 -11.98
N ILE A 47 -20.51 -26.22 -11.47
CA ILE A 47 -19.68 -27.34 -11.90
C ILE A 47 -20.34 -28.68 -11.57
N PHE A 48 -20.93 -28.83 -10.37
CA PHE A 48 -21.64 -30.06 -10.01
C PHE A 48 -22.86 -30.32 -10.90
N GLN A 49 -23.64 -29.29 -11.24
CA GLN A 49 -24.77 -29.43 -12.16
C GLN A 49 -24.32 -29.89 -13.55
N GLN A 50 -23.20 -29.36 -14.03
CA GLN A 50 -22.66 -29.68 -15.34
C GLN A 50 -22.06 -31.09 -15.42
N TYR A 51 -21.30 -31.51 -14.41
CA TYR A 51 -20.48 -32.73 -14.47
C TYR A 51 -20.98 -33.87 -13.58
N GLY A 52 -21.77 -33.59 -12.54
CA GLY A 52 -22.35 -34.60 -11.64
C GLY A 52 -23.75 -35.07 -12.05
N TYR A 53 -24.57 -34.20 -12.65
CA TYR A 53 -25.91 -34.55 -13.17
C TYR A 53 -26.07 -34.43 -14.69
N GLY A 54 -25.17 -33.70 -15.37
CA GLY A 54 -25.28 -33.42 -16.80
C GLY A 54 -24.88 -34.58 -17.72
N ASN A 55 -24.34 -35.67 -17.18
CA ASN A 55 -23.94 -36.86 -17.94
C ASN A 55 -24.48 -38.14 -17.26
N PRO A 56 -25.40 -38.89 -17.89
CA PRO A 56 -25.97 -40.13 -17.35
C PRO A 56 -24.94 -41.23 -17.05
N ASP A 57 -23.78 -41.18 -17.72
CA ASP A 57 -22.69 -42.15 -17.56
C ASP A 57 -21.61 -41.69 -16.57
N ALA A 58 -21.72 -40.48 -16.01
CA ALA A 58 -20.78 -39.98 -15.02
C ALA A 58 -21.10 -40.50 -13.62
N ASP A 59 -20.06 -40.79 -12.82
CA ASP A 59 -20.23 -41.05 -11.40
C ASP A 59 -20.50 -39.73 -10.67
N PRO A 60 -21.66 -39.56 -10.01
CA PRO A 60 -21.96 -38.37 -9.23
C PRO A 60 -20.92 -38.08 -8.14
N ALA A 61 -20.20 -39.09 -7.65
CA ALA A 61 -19.11 -38.90 -6.69
C ALA A 61 -17.94 -38.11 -7.30
N ASP A 62 -17.51 -38.45 -8.52
CA ASP A 62 -16.44 -37.73 -9.22
C ASP A 62 -16.82 -36.27 -9.48
N GLY A 63 -18.08 -36.02 -9.86
CA GLY A 63 -18.61 -34.67 -10.02
C GLY A 63 -18.61 -33.87 -8.72
N ALA A 64 -18.94 -34.51 -7.59
CA ALA A 64 -18.96 -33.87 -6.28
C ALA A 64 -17.54 -33.52 -5.79
N ASP A 65 -16.57 -34.40 -6.02
CA ASP A 65 -15.16 -34.12 -5.69
C ASP A 65 -14.60 -32.98 -6.52
N LEU A 66 -14.85 -32.96 -7.84
CA LEU A 66 -14.44 -31.86 -8.70
C LEU A 66 -15.06 -30.53 -8.25
N ALA A 67 -16.37 -30.52 -7.97
CA ALA A 67 -17.08 -29.33 -7.49
C ALA A 67 -16.49 -28.79 -6.18
N ARG A 68 -16.07 -29.68 -5.28
CA ARG A 68 -15.40 -29.30 -4.02
C ARG A 68 -14.03 -28.70 -4.27
N GLU A 69 -13.22 -29.30 -5.14
CA GLU A 69 -11.88 -28.81 -5.48
C GLU A 69 -11.92 -27.43 -6.12
N VAL A 70 -12.73 -27.24 -7.16
CA VAL A 70 -12.83 -25.94 -7.86
C VAL A 70 -13.41 -24.83 -6.97
N SER A 71 -14.32 -25.18 -6.06
CA SER A 71 -14.88 -24.23 -5.09
C SER A 71 -13.81 -23.76 -4.09
N LEU A 72 -13.01 -24.70 -3.56
CA LEU A 72 -11.89 -24.38 -2.68
C LEU A 72 -10.83 -23.54 -3.39
N ASP A 73 -10.44 -23.93 -4.61
CA ASP A 73 -9.45 -23.19 -5.39
C ASP A 73 -9.94 -21.77 -5.69
N TYR A 74 -11.20 -21.61 -6.09
CA TYR A 74 -11.80 -20.29 -6.30
C TYR A 74 -11.73 -19.43 -5.04
N TYR A 75 -12.16 -19.99 -3.90
CA TYR A 75 -12.12 -19.30 -2.61
C TYR A 75 -10.70 -18.82 -2.27
N LEU A 76 -9.71 -19.71 -2.32
CA LEU A 76 -8.33 -19.40 -1.98
C LEU A 76 -7.73 -18.33 -2.90
N ASN A 77 -7.98 -18.42 -4.21
CA ASN A 77 -7.51 -17.42 -5.17
C ASN A 77 -8.15 -16.05 -4.92
N MET A 78 -9.46 -16.01 -4.63
CA MET A 78 -10.15 -14.76 -4.32
C MET A 78 -9.67 -14.13 -3.01
N CYS A 79 -9.40 -14.93 -1.97
CA CYS A 79 -8.77 -14.43 -0.74
C CYS A 79 -7.38 -13.84 -1.00
N LEU A 80 -6.57 -14.50 -1.84
CA LEU A 80 -5.26 -13.99 -2.24
C LEU A 80 -5.37 -12.72 -3.08
N MET A 81 -6.35 -12.63 -3.99
CA MET A 81 -6.64 -11.43 -4.76
C MET A 81 -7.05 -10.25 -3.87
N ARG A 82 -7.88 -10.48 -2.86
CA ARG A 82 -8.24 -9.44 -1.86
C ARG A 82 -6.98 -8.93 -1.15
N TYR A 83 -6.15 -9.84 -0.65
CA TYR A 83 -4.90 -9.49 0.01
C TYR A 83 -3.96 -8.68 -0.91
N ASN A 84 -3.76 -9.13 -2.15
CA ASN A 84 -2.94 -8.44 -3.13
C ASN A 84 -3.50 -7.06 -3.48
N SER A 85 -4.82 -6.92 -3.53
CA SER A 85 -5.48 -5.63 -3.72
C SER A 85 -5.11 -4.67 -2.59
N ILE A 86 -5.23 -5.09 -1.32
CA ILE A 86 -4.81 -4.29 -0.16
C ILE A 86 -3.33 -3.87 -0.29
N ALA A 87 -2.45 -4.81 -0.62
CA ALA A 87 -1.02 -4.55 -0.80
C ALA A 87 -0.74 -3.49 -1.89
N MET A 88 -1.45 -3.58 -3.03
CA MET A 88 -1.36 -2.61 -4.11
C MET A 88 -1.83 -1.23 -3.68
N TRP A 89 -2.96 -1.14 -2.96
CA TRP A 89 -3.49 0.12 -2.44
C TRP A 89 -2.54 0.79 -1.45
N ILE A 90 -1.94 0.03 -0.52
CA ILE A 90 -0.92 0.53 0.42
C ILE A 90 0.30 1.07 -0.35
N THR A 91 0.79 0.32 -1.33
CA THR A 91 1.94 0.71 -2.17
C THR A 91 1.65 2.01 -2.92
N MET A 92 0.47 2.10 -3.54
CA MET A 92 0.02 3.27 -4.28
C MET A 92 -0.12 4.49 -3.37
N LEU A 93 -0.74 4.34 -2.18
CA LEU A 93 -0.88 5.42 -1.21
C LEU A 93 0.47 6.01 -0.78
N CYS A 94 1.44 5.13 -0.49
CA CYS A 94 2.81 5.53 -0.17
C CYS A 94 3.45 6.35 -1.31
N GLN A 95 3.43 5.82 -2.53
CA GLN A 95 4.04 6.47 -3.69
C GLN A 95 3.35 7.80 -4.02
N TYR A 96 2.02 7.85 -3.90
CA TYR A 96 1.23 9.04 -4.14
C TYR A 96 1.64 10.17 -3.18
N TRP A 97 1.78 9.86 -1.90
CA TRP A 97 2.24 10.85 -0.92
C TRP A 97 3.68 11.31 -1.14
N GLU A 98 4.61 10.40 -1.45
CA GLU A 98 5.99 10.78 -1.81
C GLU A 98 6.02 11.73 -3.03
N GLN A 99 5.16 11.49 -4.02
CA GLN A 99 5.00 12.38 -5.17
C GLN A 99 4.35 13.71 -4.79
N GLN A 100 3.35 13.74 -3.90
CA GLN A 100 2.75 14.99 -3.41
C GLN A 100 3.80 15.91 -2.76
N LEU A 101 4.73 15.34 -1.99
CA LEU A 101 5.85 16.06 -1.37
C LEU A 101 6.79 16.65 -2.40
N ARG A 102 7.25 15.82 -3.35
CA ARG A 102 8.12 16.23 -4.45
C ARG A 102 7.49 17.35 -5.28
N ASP A 103 6.22 17.19 -5.64
CA ASP A 103 5.48 18.17 -6.42
C ASP A 103 5.29 19.47 -5.65
N PHE A 104 5.05 19.43 -4.33
CA PHE A 104 4.98 20.62 -3.49
C PHE A 104 6.30 21.39 -3.48
N LEU A 105 7.43 20.70 -3.22
CA LEU A 105 8.75 21.31 -3.25
C LEU A 105 9.05 21.93 -4.63
N TYR A 106 8.77 21.20 -5.71
CA TYR A 106 9.01 21.67 -7.07
C TYR A 106 8.21 22.96 -7.37
N GLN A 107 6.91 22.95 -7.07
CA GLN A 107 6.03 24.10 -7.31
C GLN A 107 6.54 25.34 -6.59
N GLU A 108 6.84 25.22 -5.30
CA GLU A 108 7.23 26.37 -4.49
C GLU A 108 8.62 26.91 -4.86
N ILE A 109 9.61 26.05 -5.08
CA ILE A 109 10.97 26.47 -5.43
C ILE A 109 11.01 27.07 -6.85
N SER A 110 10.20 26.54 -7.78
CA SER A 110 10.17 27.00 -9.17
C SER A 110 9.69 28.45 -9.34
N HIS A 111 9.03 29.03 -8.33
CA HIS A 111 8.66 30.44 -8.34
C HIS A 111 9.88 31.38 -8.31
N ASP A 112 10.95 30.95 -7.65
CA ASP A 112 12.13 31.78 -7.36
C ASP A 112 13.41 31.27 -8.02
N ALA A 113 13.43 30.02 -8.48
CA ALA A 113 14.59 29.38 -9.11
C ALA A 113 14.21 28.65 -10.41
N PHE A 114 15.10 28.70 -11.40
CA PHE A 114 14.94 27.92 -12.62
C PHE A 114 15.37 26.47 -12.36
N ILE A 115 14.38 25.57 -12.21
CA ILE A 115 14.59 24.14 -12.01
C ILE A 115 13.73 23.33 -13.00
N THR A 116 14.31 22.27 -13.56
CA THR A 116 13.60 21.32 -14.41
C THR A 116 13.05 20.17 -13.55
N LYS A 117 11.89 19.63 -13.94
CA LYS A 117 11.27 18.53 -13.19
C LYS A 117 12.00 17.19 -13.38
N ASP A 118 12.78 17.03 -14.45
CA ASP A 118 13.39 15.74 -14.81
C ASP A 118 14.51 15.32 -13.85
N ASP A 119 15.18 16.28 -13.21
CA ASP A 119 16.30 16.03 -12.28
C ASP A 119 16.01 16.47 -10.84
N PHE A 120 14.77 16.87 -10.54
CA PHE A 120 14.43 17.42 -9.23
C PHE A 120 13.97 16.33 -8.25
N CYS A 121 14.75 16.04 -7.20
CA CYS A 121 14.37 15.10 -6.13
C CYS A 121 13.88 13.74 -6.67
N ASN A 122 14.77 12.97 -7.29
CA ASN A 122 14.49 11.70 -7.97
C ASN A 122 14.20 10.54 -7.02
N ASP A 123 14.61 10.67 -5.76
CA ASP A 123 14.26 9.74 -4.69
C ASP A 123 13.82 10.45 -3.41
N PHE A 124 13.26 9.69 -2.48
CA PHE A 124 12.75 10.25 -1.23
C PHE A 124 13.83 10.80 -0.29
N GLY A 125 15.08 10.31 -0.41
CA GLY A 125 16.22 10.88 0.28
C GLY A 125 16.43 12.32 -0.16
N GLU A 126 16.47 12.57 -1.48
CA GLU A 126 16.59 13.92 -2.02
C GLU A 126 15.40 14.82 -1.62
N VAL A 127 14.17 14.29 -1.61
CA VAL A 127 12.99 15.02 -1.09
C VAL A 127 13.19 15.45 0.37
N LYS A 128 13.67 14.54 1.23
CA LYS A 128 13.94 14.84 2.64
C LYS A 128 15.04 15.88 2.82
N ASP A 129 16.10 15.77 2.02
CA ASP A 129 17.25 16.68 2.07
C ASP A 129 16.78 18.08 1.67
N ALA A 130 15.98 18.19 0.60
CA ALA A 130 15.36 19.44 0.20
C ALA A 130 14.53 20.07 1.33
N PHE A 131 13.62 19.33 1.99
CA PHE A 131 12.89 19.87 3.15
C PHE A 131 13.82 20.32 4.29
N THR A 132 14.93 19.62 4.50
CA THR A 132 15.91 19.97 5.52
C THR A 132 16.60 21.31 5.24
N GLU A 133 16.82 21.66 3.97
CA GLU A 133 17.31 22.99 3.57
C GLU A 133 16.33 24.11 3.93
N PHE A 134 15.04 23.81 4.04
CA PHE A 134 14.00 24.74 4.52
C PHE A 134 13.76 24.64 6.04
N GLY A 135 14.61 23.91 6.78
CA GLY A 135 14.48 23.73 8.23
C GLY A 135 13.37 22.76 8.66
N ILE A 136 12.76 22.04 7.72
CA ILE A 136 11.74 21.04 8.02
C ILE A 136 12.39 19.67 8.08
N HIS A 137 12.55 19.15 9.30
CA HIS A 137 13.03 17.80 9.51
C HIS A 137 11.83 16.83 9.50
N LEU A 138 11.55 16.16 8.37
CA LEU A 138 10.37 15.28 8.24
C LEU A 138 10.28 14.22 9.35
N GLU A 139 11.43 13.75 9.87
CA GLU A 139 11.49 12.75 10.94
C GLU A 139 11.05 13.26 12.32
N SER A 140 10.83 14.57 12.46
CA SER A 140 10.33 15.18 13.71
C SER A 140 8.81 15.13 13.84
N PHE A 141 8.09 14.70 12.78
CA PHE A 141 6.67 14.40 12.88
C PHE A 141 6.42 13.26 13.88
N THR A 142 5.46 13.43 14.78
CA THR A 142 5.20 12.50 15.89
C THR A 142 4.91 11.07 15.41
N ASP A 143 4.17 10.93 14.31
CA ASP A 143 3.82 9.63 13.73
C ASP A 143 4.76 9.20 12.58
N TRP A 144 5.97 9.77 12.52
CA TRP A 144 6.96 9.40 11.50
C TRP A 144 7.30 7.90 11.50
N ARG A 145 7.21 7.24 12.65
CA ARG A 145 7.40 5.78 12.75
C ARG A 145 6.43 5.02 11.83
N THR A 146 5.18 5.46 11.76
CA THR A 146 4.11 4.87 10.94
C THR A 146 4.38 5.12 9.45
N ILE A 147 4.85 6.31 9.07
CA ILE A 147 5.28 6.61 7.69
C ILE A 147 6.48 5.74 7.31
N LYS A 148 7.45 5.59 8.21
CA LYS A 148 8.65 4.76 7.98
C LYS A 148 8.27 3.29 7.75
N GLU A 149 7.30 2.79 8.50
CA GLU A 149 6.72 1.46 8.31
C GLU A 149 6.04 1.30 6.95
N LEU A 150 5.14 2.23 6.57
CA LEU A 150 4.49 2.27 5.25
C LEU A 150 5.53 2.21 4.13
N ARG A 151 6.59 3.01 4.21
CA ARG A 151 7.66 3.03 3.21
C ARG A 151 8.43 1.71 3.15
N PHE A 152 8.67 1.05 4.29
CA PHE A 152 9.30 -0.27 4.29
C PHE A 152 8.39 -1.36 3.72
N ILE A 153 7.08 -1.31 3.98
CA ILE A 153 6.10 -2.21 3.34
C ILE A 153 6.10 -1.99 1.83
N CYS A 154 5.94 -0.75 1.37
CA CYS A 154 5.95 -0.39 -0.05
C CYS A 154 7.20 -0.95 -0.76
N ASN A 155 8.38 -0.77 -0.17
CA ASN A 155 9.62 -1.31 -0.73
C ASN A 155 9.69 -2.85 -0.69
N ALA A 156 9.20 -3.48 0.38
CA ALA A 156 9.14 -4.93 0.49
C ALA A 156 8.19 -5.56 -0.53
N LEU A 157 7.04 -4.93 -0.79
CA LEU A 157 6.07 -5.39 -1.80
C LEU A 157 6.61 -5.27 -3.23
N LYS A 158 7.40 -4.23 -3.53
CA LYS A 158 7.99 -4.02 -4.87
C LYS A 158 9.18 -4.91 -5.16
N HIS A 159 10.08 -5.06 -4.18
CA HIS A 159 11.39 -5.69 -4.38
C HIS A 159 11.50 -7.07 -3.74
N GLY A 160 10.47 -7.49 -2.99
CA GLY A 160 10.48 -8.75 -2.26
C GLY A 160 11.47 -8.75 -1.10
N GLU A 161 12.18 -9.85 -0.96
CA GLU A 161 13.11 -10.09 0.13
C GLU A 161 14.33 -9.14 0.05
N GLY A 162 14.70 -8.51 1.17
CA GLY A 162 15.81 -7.56 1.16
C GLY A 162 15.95 -6.70 2.41
N GLY A 163 16.77 -5.66 2.32
CA GLY A 163 17.07 -4.77 3.44
C GLY A 163 15.83 -4.10 4.04
N SER A 164 14.82 -3.78 3.22
CA SER A 164 13.58 -3.16 3.69
C SER A 164 12.73 -4.11 4.52
N LEU A 165 12.63 -5.39 4.14
CA LEU A 165 11.91 -6.41 4.91
C LEU A 165 12.59 -6.67 6.27
N LYS A 166 13.94 -6.76 6.29
CA LYS A 166 14.72 -6.88 7.54
C LYS A 166 14.53 -5.67 8.46
N ARG A 167 14.48 -4.46 7.89
CA ARG A 167 14.20 -3.23 8.65
C ARG A 167 12.76 -3.18 9.14
N LEU A 168 11.79 -3.62 8.33
CA LEU A 168 10.38 -3.72 8.72
C LEU A 168 10.21 -4.68 9.90
N TYR A 169 10.84 -5.85 9.86
CA TYR A 169 10.78 -6.81 10.97
C TYR A 169 11.32 -6.24 12.28
N LYS A 170 12.44 -5.51 12.22
CA LYS A 170 12.98 -4.79 13.39
C LYS A 170 12.05 -3.68 13.89
N LEU A 171 11.34 -3.02 12.97
CA LEU A 171 10.46 -1.90 13.28
C LEU A 171 9.13 -2.36 13.89
N ASN A 172 8.53 -3.41 13.33
CA ASN A 172 7.27 -3.97 13.77
C ASN A 172 7.18 -5.46 13.38
N PRO A 173 7.64 -6.37 14.25
CA PRO A 173 7.59 -7.81 13.98
C PRO A 173 6.16 -8.36 13.99
N LEU A 174 5.21 -7.66 14.62
CA LEU A 174 3.79 -8.08 14.68
C LEU A 174 3.09 -8.01 13.32
N LEU A 175 3.67 -7.30 12.34
CA LEU A 175 3.16 -7.27 10.97
C LEU A 175 3.41 -8.56 10.19
N PHE A 176 4.18 -9.50 10.71
CA PHE A 176 4.53 -10.72 9.99
C PHE A 176 3.59 -11.87 10.37
N CYS A 177 3.23 -12.68 9.38
CA CYS A 177 2.51 -13.94 9.59
C CYS A 177 3.33 -14.88 10.50
N ASP A 178 2.62 -15.73 11.24
CA ASP A 178 3.26 -16.63 12.20
C ASP A 178 4.21 -17.60 11.47
N GLY A 179 5.37 -17.87 12.08
CA GLY A 179 6.41 -18.70 11.46
C GLY A 179 7.36 -17.97 10.50
N TYR A 180 7.23 -16.66 10.31
CA TYR A 180 8.24 -15.87 9.60
C TYR A 180 9.54 -15.79 10.43
N ASP A 181 10.64 -16.28 9.86
CA ASP A 181 11.98 -16.14 10.42
C ASP A 181 12.91 -15.43 9.42
N PRO A 182 13.43 -14.22 9.75
CA PRO A 182 14.32 -13.48 8.86
C PRO A 182 15.71 -14.12 8.67
N SER A 183 16.04 -15.19 9.42
CA SER A 183 17.29 -15.94 9.33
C SER A 183 17.26 -17.09 8.33
N PHE A 184 16.07 -17.58 7.96
CA PHE A 184 15.90 -18.63 6.96
C PHE A 184 15.47 -18.01 5.63
N SER A 185 16.42 -17.66 4.77
CA SER A 185 16.10 -17.34 3.37
C SER A 185 15.77 -18.65 2.65
N THR A 186 14.50 -19.02 2.56
CA THR A 186 14.13 -20.19 1.74
C THR A 186 14.25 -19.81 0.25
N PRO A 187 14.95 -20.60 -0.59
CA PRO A 187 15.11 -20.28 -2.02
C PRO A 187 13.80 -20.36 -2.84
N TYR A 188 12.70 -20.82 -2.23
CA TYR A 188 11.34 -20.88 -2.82
C TYR A 188 10.44 -19.71 -2.38
N SER A 189 11.04 -18.67 -1.80
CA SER A 189 10.37 -17.57 -1.10
C SER A 189 11.03 -16.27 -1.61
N LEU A 190 10.41 -15.13 -1.87
CA LEU A 190 9.12 -14.59 -1.50
C LEU A 190 8.73 -13.61 -2.60
N THR A 191 7.62 -13.88 -3.27
CA THR A 191 6.83 -12.78 -3.84
C THR A 191 5.60 -12.67 -2.97
N THR A 192 5.32 -11.47 -2.47
CA THR A 192 4.13 -11.24 -1.64
C THR A 192 2.83 -11.43 -2.41
N LEU A 193 2.90 -11.66 -3.72
CA LEU A 193 1.73 -11.86 -4.59
C LEU A 193 1.20 -13.29 -4.59
N HIS A 194 2.04 -14.29 -4.30
CA HIS A 194 1.63 -15.70 -4.31
C HIS A 194 1.31 -16.24 -2.90
N GLU A 195 1.65 -15.48 -1.86
CA GLU A 195 1.51 -15.90 -0.47
C GLU A 195 1.35 -14.70 0.49
N GLN A 196 0.50 -14.88 1.49
CA GLN A 196 0.30 -13.89 2.57
C GLN A 196 1.43 -13.99 3.58
N ARG A 197 2.30 -12.98 3.60
CA ARG A 197 3.48 -12.93 4.49
C ARG A 197 3.43 -11.80 5.51
N LEU A 198 2.69 -10.75 5.17
CA LEU A 198 2.41 -9.64 6.04
C LEU A 198 0.93 -9.71 6.45
N LYS A 199 0.62 -9.33 7.69
CA LYS A 199 -0.74 -9.16 8.20
C LYS A 199 -1.27 -7.82 7.69
N LEU A 200 -1.59 -7.77 6.38
CA LEU A 200 -2.17 -6.59 5.73
C LEU A 200 -3.69 -6.69 5.79
N ASP A 201 -4.33 -5.65 6.30
CA ASP A 201 -5.79 -5.52 6.37
C ASP A 201 -6.23 -4.09 6.07
N GLU A 202 -7.54 -3.87 6.00
CA GLU A 202 -8.13 -2.56 5.78
C GLU A 202 -7.75 -1.55 6.86
N SER A 203 -7.70 -1.99 8.13
CA SER A 203 -7.37 -1.12 9.26
C SER A 203 -5.98 -0.51 9.13
N LEU A 204 -5.03 -1.30 8.62
CA LEU A 204 -3.65 -0.88 8.38
C LEU A 204 -3.60 0.19 7.28
N PHE A 205 -4.35 0.00 6.20
CA PHE A 205 -4.45 0.99 5.13
C PHE A 205 -5.04 2.31 5.64
N HIS A 206 -6.15 2.29 6.38
CA HIS A 206 -6.74 3.52 6.94
C HIS A 206 -5.81 4.21 7.92
N ARG A 207 -5.10 3.46 8.77
CA ARG A 207 -4.09 4.02 9.67
C ARG A 207 -3.02 4.79 8.90
N TYR A 208 -2.56 4.26 7.78
CA TYR A 208 -1.61 4.97 6.92
C TYR A 208 -2.22 6.20 6.29
N ALA A 209 -3.43 6.13 5.73
CA ALA A 209 -4.11 7.28 5.14
C ALA A 209 -4.25 8.43 6.15
N GLU A 210 -4.74 8.13 7.36
CA GLU A 210 -4.89 9.12 8.44
C GLU A 210 -3.55 9.70 8.89
N THR A 211 -2.50 8.87 8.98
CA THR A 211 -1.14 9.35 9.30
C THR A 211 -0.64 10.35 8.27
N LEU A 212 -0.87 10.09 6.98
CA LEU A 212 -0.42 10.97 5.89
C LEU A 212 -1.26 12.25 5.82
N ILE A 213 -2.54 12.20 6.19
CA ILE A 213 -3.37 13.40 6.38
C ILE A 213 -2.82 14.23 7.55
N GLY A 214 -2.56 13.60 8.69
CA GLY A 214 -1.98 14.25 9.87
C GLY A 214 -0.60 14.87 9.62
N PHE A 215 0.19 14.26 8.72
CA PHE A 215 1.45 14.86 8.27
C PHE A 215 1.23 16.23 7.62
N TRP A 216 0.22 16.36 6.75
CA TRP A 216 -0.09 17.64 6.13
C TRP A 216 -0.64 18.66 7.12
N ASP A 217 -1.25 18.25 8.23
CA ASP A 217 -1.63 19.17 9.32
C ASP A 217 -0.42 19.63 10.13
N TRP A 218 0.58 18.77 10.32
CA TRP A 218 1.81 19.08 11.05
C TRP A 218 2.73 20.07 10.32
N MET A 219 2.77 20.02 8.98
CA MET A 219 3.66 20.86 8.17
C MET A 219 3.47 22.36 8.46
N PRO A 220 4.53 23.18 8.59
CA PRO A 220 4.38 24.62 8.79
C PRO A 220 3.75 25.30 7.57
N GLU A 221 3.06 26.43 7.79
CA GLU A 221 2.50 27.22 6.69
C GLU A 221 3.61 27.86 5.84
N ARG A 222 4.69 28.32 6.47
CA ARG A 222 5.84 28.94 5.79
C ARG A 222 7.13 28.34 6.29
N SER A 223 8.07 28.14 5.39
CA SER A 223 9.46 27.77 5.70
C SER A 223 10.38 28.37 4.67
N TYR A 224 11.57 28.79 5.10
CA TYR A 224 12.48 29.59 4.28
C TYR A 224 13.77 28.82 4.07
N LEU A 225 14.37 28.96 2.88
CA LEU A 225 15.67 28.39 2.60
C LEU A 225 16.68 28.96 3.60
N LYS A 226 17.46 28.08 4.23
CA LYS A 226 18.57 28.46 5.12
C LYS A 226 19.60 29.31 4.35
N ASP A 227 20.17 30.28 5.03
CA ASP A 227 21.26 31.12 4.51
C ASP A 227 22.57 30.34 4.33
#